data_AF-A0A7V3T159-F1
#
_entry.id   AF-A0A7V3T159-F1
#
_cell.length_a   1.000
_cell.length_b   1.000
_cell.length_c   1.000
_cell.angle_alpha   90.00
_cell.angle_beta   90.00
_cell.angle_gamma   90.00
#
_symmetry.space_group_name_H-M   'P 1'
#
loop_
_entity.id
_entity.type
_entity.pdbx_description
1 polymer ?
#
loop_
_entity_poly.entity_id
_entity_poly.type
_entity_poly.pdbx_seq_one_letter_code
_entity_poly.pdbx_strand_id
1 'polypeptide(L)' 'MPYHDFQNQYVYNERYYQQRFLEHAAFSEHHARLKAANAGNFQEYYKYAELEYFHKSRALHYKGFFKAESTLKPQGMGF' A
#
# COMPACT_ATOMS: atom_id res chain seq x y z
N MET A 1 -1.32 -33.70 11.94
CA MET A 1 -1.33 -32.39 12.62
C MET A 1 -0.70 -31.33 11.71
N PRO A 2 -1.44 -30.59 10.88
CA PRO A 2 -0.86 -29.57 9.98
C PRO A 2 -1.22 -28.16 10.47
N TYR A 3 -0.38 -27.58 11.33
CA TYR A 3 -0.52 -26.18 11.78
C TYR A 3 0.65 -25.28 11.34
N HIS A 4 1.54 -25.76 10.46
CA HIS A 4 2.80 -25.07 10.16
C HIS A 4 2.80 -24.16 8.92
N ASP A 5 1.76 -24.17 8.07
CA ASP A 5 1.81 -23.43 6.79
C ASP A 5 1.17 -22.04 6.80
N PHE A 6 0.28 -21.74 7.75
CA PHE A 6 -0.44 -20.46 7.76
C PHE A 6 0.47 -19.27 8.09
N GLN A 7 1.36 -19.40 9.09
CA GLN A 7 2.24 -18.30 9.50
C GLN A 7 3.21 -17.88 8.37
N ASN A 8 3.69 -18.83 7.57
CA ASN A 8 4.60 -18.54 6.46
C ASN A 8 3.91 -17.77 5.32
N GLN A 9 2.63 -18.09 5.04
CA GLN A 9 1.83 -17.36 4.05
C GLN A 9 1.50 -15.94 4.52
N TYR A 10 1.20 -15.72 5.81
CA TYR A 10 0.94 -14.38 6.34
C TYR A 10 2.17 -13.47 6.25
N VAL A 11 3.35 -13.96 6.63
CA VAL A 11 4.60 -13.16 6.55
C VAL A 11 4.98 -12.85 5.10
N TYR A 12 4.78 -13.79 4.18
CA TYR A 12 5.00 -13.55 2.74
C TYR A 12 4.06 -12.49 2.18
N ASN A 13 2.77 -12.57 2.54
CA ASN A 13 1.76 -11.61 2.12
C ASN A 13 2.01 -10.22 2.73
N GLU A 14 2.45 -10.13 3.99
CA GLU A 14 2.76 -8.86 4.63
C GLU A 14 3.92 -8.14 3.94
N ARG A 15 5.02 -8.84 3.67
CA ARG A 15 6.18 -8.28 2.95
C ARG A 15 5.78 -7.80 1.55
N TYR A 16 4.96 -8.57 0.85
CA TYR A 16 4.41 -8.17 -0.45
C TYR A 16 3.62 -6.85 -0.34
N TYR A 17 2.70 -6.74 0.62
CA TYR A 17 1.89 -5.51 0.79
C TYR A 17 2.73 -4.31 1.22
N GLN A 18 3.74 -4.51 2.07
CA GLN A 18 4.70 -3.47 2.44
C GLN A 18 5.50 -2.98 1.22
N GLN A 19 6.00 -3.90 0.39
CA GLN A 19 6.74 -3.55 -0.82
C GLN A 19 5.85 -2.78 -1.81
N ARG A 20 4.61 -3.22 -2.03
CA ARG A 20 3.65 -2.52 -2.91
C ARG A 20 3.27 -1.14 -2.37
N PHE A 21 3.13 -0.99 -1.05
CA PHE A 21 2.93 0.31 -0.43
C PHE A 21 4.10 1.26 -0.75
N LEU A 22 5.34 0.82 -0.54
CA LEU A 22 6.53 1.64 -0.79
C LEU A 22 6.65 2.01 -2.27
N GLU A 23 6.40 1.07 -3.17
CA GLU A 23 6.41 1.30 -4.63
C GLU A 23 5.40 2.38 -5.03
N HIS A 24 4.14 2.25 -4.61
CA HIS A 24 3.11 3.24 -4.94
C HIS A 24 3.33 4.58 -4.23
N ALA A 25 3.88 4.59 -3.01
CA ALA A 25 4.26 5.83 -2.32
C ALA A 25 5.35 6.59 -3.09
N ALA A 26 6.38 5.89 -3.56
CA ALA A 26 7.47 6.48 -4.35
C ALA A 26 6.95 7.04 -5.69
N PHE A 27 6.09 6.30 -6.40
CA PHE A 27 5.47 6.79 -7.64
C PHE A 27 4.57 8.01 -7.42
N SER A 28 3.78 8.03 -6.33
CA SER A 28 3.01 9.22 -5.98
C SER A 28 3.90 10.44 -5.81
N GLU A 29 5.03 10.31 -5.13
CA GLU A 29 5.95 11.42 -4.90
C GLU A 29 6.63 11.87 -6.21
N HIS A 30 7.02 10.91 -7.05
CA HIS A 30 7.57 11.19 -8.37
C HIS A 30 6.59 12.00 -9.24
N HIS A 31 5.32 11.59 -9.30
CA HIS A 31 4.31 12.32 -10.05
C HIS A 31 3.95 13.67 -9.44
N ALA A 32 4.01 13.82 -8.11
CA ALA A 32 3.86 15.13 -7.47
C ALA A 32 4.97 16.10 -7.91
N ARG A 33 6.23 15.62 -8.03
CA ARG A 33 7.35 16.41 -8.55
C ARG A 33 7.17 16.77 -10.03
N LEU A 34 6.73 15.82 -10.86
CA LEU A 34 6.44 16.08 -12.28
C LEU A 34 5.29 17.07 -12.46
N LYS A 35 4.22 16.95 -11.67
CA LYS A 35 3.10 17.90 -11.64
C LYS A 35 3.58 19.31 -11.30
N ALA A 36 4.40 19.45 -10.26
CA ALA A 36 4.98 20.74 -9.87
C ALA A 36 5.90 21.31 -10.96
N ALA A 37 6.74 20.48 -11.58
CA ALA A 37 7.60 20.89 -12.69
C ALA A 37 6.81 21.32 -13.94
N ASN A 38 5.61 20.78 -14.14
CA ASN A 38 4.72 21.08 -15.26
C ASN A 38 3.57 22.03 -14.89
N ALA A 39 3.69 22.82 -13.82
CA ALA A 39 2.63 23.73 -13.36
C ALA A 39 2.17 24.75 -14.43
N GLY A 40 3.03 25.09 -15.39
CA GLY A 40 2.69 25.95 -16.52
C GLY A 40 2.06 25.25 -17.73
N ASN A 41 2.04 23.91 -17.77
CA ASN A 41 1.45 23.12 -18.85
C ASN A 41 0.22 22.37 -18.32
N PHE A 42 -0.98 22.89 -18.62
CA PHE A 42 -2.25 22.33 -18.19
C PHE A 42 -2.38 20.82 -18.49
N GLN A 43 -2.04 20.39 -19.71
CA GLN A 43 -2.25 19.00 -20.12
C GLN A 43 -1.39 18.03 -19.30
N GLU A 44 -0.10 18.33 -19.18
CA GLU A 44 0.83 17.51 -18.40
C GLU A 44 0.55 17.63 -16.89
N TYR A 45 0.15 18.81 -16.40
CA TYR A 45 -0.25 18.99 -15.00
C TYR A 45 -1.37 18.03 -14.60
N TYR A 46 -2.47 17.99 -15.35
CA TYR A 46 -3.62 17.14 -15.01
C TYR A 46 -3.30 15.66 -15.17
N LYS A 47 -2.54 15.29 -16.20
CA LYS A 47 -2.02 13.93 -16.36
C LYS A 47 -1.21 13.47 -15.14
N TYR A 48 -0.29 14.30 -14.63
CA TYR A 48 0.47 13.94 -13.43
C TYR A 48 -0.36 14.01 -12.14
N ALA A 49 -1.38 14.87 -12.08
CA ALA A 49 -2.31 14.90 -10.95
C ALA A 49 -3.13 13.62 -10.83
N GLU A 50 -3.61 13.08 -11.96
CA GLU A 50 -4.32 11.80 -12.02
C GLU A 50 -3.43 10.64 -11.58
N LEU A 51 -2.19 10.60 -12.08
CA LEU A 51 -1.21 9.57 -11.69
C LEU A 51 -0.84 9.66 -10.21
N GLU A 52 -0.59 10.86 -9.68
CA GLU A 52 -0.36 11.09 -8.25
C GLU A 52 -1.53 10.53 -7.43
N TYR A 53 -2.76 10.87 -7.79
CA TYR A 53 -3.95 10.41 -7.07
C TYR A 53 -4.11 8.89 -7.12
N PHE A 54 -3.93 8.28 -8.30
CA PHE A 54 -4.00 6.82 -8.47
C PHE A 54 -2.99 6.10 -7.56
N HIS A 55 -1.74 6.55 -7.56
CA HIS A 55 -0.69 5.94 -6.74
C HIS A 55 -0.91 6.18 -5.24
N LYS A 56 -1.42 7.36 -4.83
CA LYS A 56 -1.84 7.60 -3.44
C LYS A 56 -2.92 6.62 -2.99
N SER A 57 -3.96 6.45 -3.80
CA SER A 57 -5.06 5.52 -3.52
C SER A 57 -4.57 4.08 -3.35
N ARG A 58 -3.71 3.61 -4.26
CA ARG A 58 -3.10 2.27 -4.18
C ARG A 58 -2.21 2.09 -2.95
N ALA A 59 -1.40 3.10 -2.59
CA ALA A 59 -0.60 3.06 -1.38
C ALA A 59 -1.48 2.91 -0.13
N LEU A 60 -2.56 3.69 -0.02
CA LEU A 60 -3.51 3.57 1.09
C LEU A 60 -4.19 2.20 1.14
N HIS A 61 -4.57 1.65 -0.01
CA HIS A 61 -5.12 0.30 -0.11
C HIS A 61 -4.17 -0.74 0.47
N TYR A 62 -2.91 -0.78 0.02
CA TYR A 62 -1.93 -1.76 0.52
C TYR A 62 -1.56 -1.55 2.00
N LYS A 63 -1.51 -0.29 2.45
CA LYS A 63 -1.31 0.05 3.87
C LYS A 63 -2.37 -0.58 4.78
N GLY A 64 -3.61 -0.74 4.31
CA GLY A 64 -4.68 -1.38 5.06
C GLY A 64 -4.39 -2.85 5.41
N PHE A 65 -3.63 -3.57 4.57
CA PHE A 65 -3.41 -5.02 4.74
C PHE A 65 -2.31 -5.40 5.74
N PHE A 66 -1.41 -4.48 6.09
CA PHE A 66 -0.35 -4.72 7.08
C PHE A 66 -0.43 -3.81 8.31
N LYS A 67 -1.37 -2.85 8.33
CA LYS A 67 -1.66 -2.03 9.53
C LYS A 67 -2.92 -2.45 10.28
N ALA A 68 -3.74 -3.32 9.71
CA ALA A 68 -4.86 -3.90 10.45
C ALA A 68 -4.30 -4.93 11.45
N GLU A 69 -4.10 -4.51 12.71
CA GLU A 69 -4.10 -5.46 13.81
C GLU A 69 -5.42 -6.22 13.74
N SER A 70 -5.35 -7.54 13.63
CA SER A 70 -6.52 -8.39 13.71
C SER A 70 -7.21 -8.12 15.05
N THR A 71 -8.38 -7.47 15.03
CA THR A 71 -9.24 -7.34 16.22
C THR A 71 -9.88 -8.67 16.62
N LEU A 72 -9.64 -9.74 15.86
CA LEU A 72 -9.91 -11.10 16.31
C LEU A 72 -8.87 -11.43 17.37
N LYS A 73 -9.19 -11.12 18.64
CA LYS A 73 -8.58 -11.82 19.78
C LYS A 73 -8.64 -13.32 19.46
N PRO A 74 -7.55 -14.10 19.61
CA PRO A 74 -7.70 -15.55 19.71
C PRO A 74 -8.65 -15.79 20.88
N GLN A 75 -9.89 -16.20 20.59
CA GLN A 75 -10.81 -16.64 21.61
C GLN A 75 -10.14 -17.79 22.35
N GLY A 76 -10.18 -17.70 23.68
CA GLY A 76 -9.26 -18.42 24.54
C GLY A 76 -9.26 -19.92 24.32
N MET A 77 -8.07 -20.51 24.37
CA MET A 77 -7.94 -21.80 25.03
C MET A 77 -7.68 -21.52 26.50
N GLY A 78 -8.79 -21.29 27.23
CA GLY A 78 -8.85 -21.80 28.59
C GLY A 78 -9.04 -23.30 28.47
N PHE A 79 -8.13 -24.08 29.06
CA PHE A 79 -8.35 -25.07 30.13
C PHE A 79 -6.97 -25.57 30.56
#